data_AF-A0A0F2QE74-F1
#
_entry.id   AF-A0A0F2QE74-F1
#
_cell.length_a   1.000
_cell.length_b   1.000
_cell.length_c   1.000
_cell.angle_alpha   90.00
_cell.angle_beta   90.00
_cell.angle_gamma   90.00
#
_symmetry.space_group_name_H-M   'P 1'
#
loop_
_entity.id
_entity.type
_entity.pdbx_description
1 polymer ?
#
loop_
_entity_poly.entity_id
_entity_poly.type
_entity_poly.pdbx_seq_one_letter_code
_entity_poly.pdbx_strand_id
1 'polypeptide(L)'
;MFRTMKLDITPSLQTIAFLKGVPAKAMKAAGREASWFCVPAGGTLFLRNEPADKIYFVLSGALGAFRETPDGRGEFVGHIRPGEPVGEMSLFLGGIDEDGDGVAEDAPHTSSIYALRDSEIVGFSREGWRKLVKSEPELLEQMIRIILRRVGRQGQRNVSAAPKVFTLVATSPTIDLMLRAKALKASIERLGLSAIVVNETTGEDKPTAFFDDLELRHDIVILVTTIGDTPWYKLSVRQADRIWVFGRADAKPSNPLMPEDDSPARTLKLVDVVLLHPGDNRRACRPVEWLNAAGASRLFHWQGMEGVPCDRLARVIGGRSVGLVFSGGGARAYSHIGVVKAMRERGIPIDFIGGASMGAVVAACVAMGWNDAEIDQRIRKAFVESNPLGDYTLPVVGMVKGLRVNARLKEHFGEAEIGDLDIPFFSTSTNLMTGTQRIHRTGRLADALRATISLPGILPPVVDGNDLLVDGAVLNNFPVDVMRDMHRGFVVGSDVTRQPEGLDIAEFEKPAGFVRWVLRHGFSSPPPIAGVLMRAATIRANTEFGRDITDVLILPELVSTQLRDWEAYEETVEAGYRATLLALDQSGLVLPTHPQRG
;
A
#
# COMPACT_ATOMS: atom_id res chain seq x y z
N MET A 1 28.31 -8.04 -28.92
CA MET A 1 29.18 -9.21 -29.21
C MET A 1 29.97 -9.49 -27.94
N PHE A 2 29.39 -10.25 -27.00
CA PHE A 2 29.98 -10.48 -25.68
C PHE A 2 31.02 -11.60 -25.76
N ARG A 3 32.28 -11.28 -25.44
CA ARG A 3 33.36 -12.27 -25.34
C ARG A 3 33.10 -13.16 -24.13
N THR A 4 32.84 -14.45 -24.39
CA THR A 4 32.85 -15.53 -23.40
C THR A 4 34.27 -15.72 -22.85
N MET A 5 34.65 -14.94 -21.85
CA MET A 5 35.81 -15.27 -21.02
C MET A 5 35.46 -16.48 -20.16
N LYS A 6 36.19 -17.58 -20.33
CA LYS A 6 36.16 -18.76 -19.45
C LYS A 6 36.80 -18.40 -18.10
N LEU A 7 36.13 -17.59 -17.30
CA LEU A 7 36.46 -17.46 -15.88
C LEU A 7 36.04 -18.77 -15.19
N ASP A 8 36.86 -19.29 -14.27
CA ASP A 8 36.43 -20.36 -13.38
C ASP A 8 35.49 -19.77 -12.33
N ILE A 9 34.19 -19.81 -12.62
CA ILE A 9 33.14 -19.22 -11.78
C ILE A 9 32.77 -20.11 -10.59
N THR A 10 33.41 -21.28 -10.44
CA THR A 10 33.11 -22.27 -9.40
C THR A 10 33.11 -21.69 -7.97
N PRO A 11 34.06 -20.83 -7.55
CA PRO A 11 34.05 -20.24 -6.21
C PRO A 11 32.83 -19.34 -5.96
N SER A 12 32.44 -18.55 -6.97
CA SER A 12 31.26 -17.68 -6.90
C SER A 12 29.94 -18.46 -6.94
N LEU A 13 29.92 -19.63 -7.56
CA LEU A 13 28.73 -20.50 -7.53
C LEU A 13 28.52 -21.13 -6.15
N GLN A 14 29.59 -21.38 -5.40
CA GLN A 14 29.51 -21.94 -4.04
C GLN A 14 29.01 -20.93 -2.99
N THR A 15 29.01 -19.63 -3.29
CA THR A 15 28.42 -18.62 -2.39
C THR A 15 26.89 -18.61 -2.46
N ILE A 16 26.31 -19.14 -3.54
CA ILE A 16 24.86 -19.32 -3.65
C ILE A 16 24.45 -20.37 -2.62
N ALA A 17 23.66 -19.97 -1.63
CA ALA A 17 23.19 -20.86 -0.57
C ALA A 17 22.51 -22.13 -1.13
N PHE A 18 21.80 -22.00 -2.25
CA PHE A 18 21.14 -23.09 -2.97
C PHE A 18 22.12 -24.11 -3.59
N LEU A 19 23.30 -23.69 -4.03
CA LEU A 19 24.32 -24.58 -4.61
C LEU A 19 25.39 -25.01 -3.59
N LYS A 20 25.22 -24.62 -2.32
CA LYS A 20 26.13 -24.94 -1.25
C LYS A 20 26.10 -26.44 -0.97
N GLY A 21 27.22 -27.12 -1.22
CA GLY A 21 27.36 -28.57 -1.03
C GLY A 21 27.52 -29.36 -2.32
N VAL A 22 27.24 -28.76 -3.49
CA VAL A 22 27.41 -29.45 -4.77
C VAL A 22 28.91 -29.69 -5.03
N PRO A 23 29.32 -30.93 -5.40
CA PRO A 23 30.72 -31.25 -5.63
C PRO A 23 31.39 -30.35 -6.68
N ALA A 24 32.60 -29.87 -6.41
CA ALA A 24 33.33 -28.97 -7.31
C ALA A 24 33.49 -29.52 -8.74
N LYS A 25 33.60 -30.85 -8.89
CA LYS A 25 33.66 -31.51 -10.20
C LYS A 25 32.36 -31.37 -11.00
N ALA A 26 31.22 -31.49 -10.34
CA ALA A 26 29.91 -31.29 -10.95
C ALA A 26 29.68 -29.82 -11.29
N MET A 27 30.10 -28.92 -10.40
CA MET A 27 29.99 -27.48 -10.63
C MET A 27 30.86 -27.01 -11.79
N LYS A 28 32.05 -27.57 -11.96
CA LYS A 28 32.91 -27.32 -13.12
C LYS A 28 32.33 -27.85 -14.44
N ALA A 29 31.58 -28.96 -14.39
CA ALA A 29 30.89 -29.51 -15.56
C ALA A 29 29.67 -28.66 -15.96
N ALA A 30 28.88 -28.23 -14.97
CA ALA A 30 27.76 -27.33 -15.16
C ALA A 30 28.18 -25.90 -15.55
N GLY A 31 29.34 -25.45 -15.07
CA GLY A 31 29.92 -24.14 -15.40
C GLY A 31 30.24 -23.96 -16.88
N ARG A 32 30.37 -25.06 -17.65
CA ARG A 32 30.49 -25.00 -19.13
C ARG A 32 29.17 -24.67 -19.83
N GLU A 33 28.06 -24.97 -19.16
CA GLU A 33 26.68 -24.72 -19.58
C GLU A 33 26.08 -23.49 -18.88
N ALA A 34 26.91 -22.73 -18.16
CA ALA A 34 26.53 -21.57 -17.39
C ALA A 34 26.90 -20.28 -18.13
N SER A 35 25.99 -19.31 -18.12
CA SER A 35 26.24 -17.94 -18.58
C SER A 35 26.11 -16.98 -17.40
N TRP A 36 27.18 -16.26 -17.08
CA TRP A 36 27.17 -15.17 -16.12
C TRP A 36 27.13 -13.84 -16.87
N PHE A 37 26.14 -13.01 -16.54
CA PHE A 37 26.00 -11.65 -17.06
C PHE A 37 25.37 -10.74 -16.00
N CYS A 38 25.44 -9.43 -16.23
CA CYS A 38 24.78 -8.43 -15.40
C CYS A 38 23.59 -7.85 -16.15
N VAL A 39 22.47 -7.67 -15.45
CA VAL A 39 21.31 -6.94 -15.96
C VAL A 39 21.25 -5.60 -15.22
N PRO A 40 21.40 -4.46 -15.92
CA PRO A 40 21.32 -3.16 -15.27
C PRO A 40 19.91 -2.93 -14.72
N ALA A 41 19.78 -2.11 -13.69
CA ALA A 41 18.48 -1.68 -13.18
C ALA A 41 17.58 -1.17 -14.33
N GLY A 42 16.34 -1.66 -14.39
CA GLY A 42 15.40 -1.40 -15.49
C GLY A 42 15.54 -2.30 -16.70
N GLY A 43 16.63 -3.07 -16.80
CA GLY A 43 16.83 -4.06 -17.85
C GLY A 43 15.92 -5.28 -17.71
N THR A 44 15.52 -5.84 -18.85
CA THR A 44 14.73 -7.08 -18.92
C THR A 44 15.65 -8.29 -18.82
N LEU A 45 15.27 -9.28 -18.01
CA LEU A 45 15.91 -10.61 -18.03
C LEU A 45 15.28 -11.48 -19.12
N PHE A 46 13.95 -11.60 -19.11
CA PHE A 46 13.13 -12.22 -20.15
C PHE A 46 11.69 -11.72 -20.05
N LEU A 47 10.93 -11.85 -21.13
CA LEU A 47 9.51 -11.49 -21.19
C LEU A 47 8.62 -12.72 -21.07
N ARG A 48 7.37 -12.49 -20.65
CA ARG A 48 6.31 -13.49 -20.73
C ARG A 48 6.20 -14.00 -22.18
N ASN A 49 5.89 -15.29 -22.32
CA ASN A 49 5.76 -16.00 -23.60
C ASN A 49 7.05 -16.21 -24.39
N GLU A 50 8.20 -15.71 -23.92
CA GLU A 50 9.50 -16.13 -24.46
C GLU A 50 9.81 -17.57 -24.03
N PRO A 51 10.45 -18.39 -24.89
CA PRO A 51 10.79 -19.77 -24.58
C PRO A 51 11.82 -19.86 -23.43
N ALA A 52 11.57 -20.75 -22.48
CA ALA A 52 12.44 -20.93 -21.31
C ALA A 52 13.55 -21.96 -21.56
N ASP A 53 14.71 -21.49 -22.03
CA ASP A 53 15.88 -22.31 -22.33
C ASP A 53 16.82 -22.53 -21.10
N LYS A 54 16.68 -21.68 -20.08
CA LYS A 54 17.58 -21.60 -18.92
C LYS A 54 16.84 -21.42 -17.59
N ILE A 55 17.48 -21.89 -16.53
CA ILE A 55 17.16 -21.52 -15.16
C ILE A 55 18.18 -20.50 -14.66
N TYR A 56 17.71 -19.42 -14.05
CA TYR A 56 18.56 -18.34 -13.58
C TYR A 56 18.62 -18.31 -12.05
N PHE A 57 19.77 -17.94 -11.51
CA PHE A 57 19.97 -17.64 -10.10
C PHE A 57 20.54 -16.23 -9.96
N VAL A 58 19.93 -15.46 -9.06
CA VAL A 58 20.42 -14.13 -8.70
C VAL A 58 21.61 -14.30 -7.76
N LEU A 59 22.78 -13.79 -8.14
CA LEU A 59 23.99 -13.80 -7.32
C LEU A 59 24.04 -12.57 -6.40
N SER A 60 23.75 -11.42 -6.97
CA SER A 60 23.67 -10.11 -6.34
C SER A 60 22.59 -9.30 -7.07
N GLY A 61 22.01 -8.31 -6.40
CA GLY A 61 20.91 -7.51 -6.97
C GLY A 61 19.52 -8.02 -6.59
N ALA A 62 18.50 -7.60 -7.35
CA ALA A 62 17.11 -7.97 -7.14
C ALA A 62 16.31 -7.83 -8.42
N LEU A 63 15.46 -8.83 -8.68
CA LEU A 63 14.57 -8.86 -9.84
C LEU A 63 13.11 -8.75 -9.39
N GLY A 64 12.25 -8.30 -10.30
CA GLY A 64 10.81 -8.20 -10.11
C GLY A 64 10.06 -9.01 -11.15
N ALA A 65 9.06 -9.76 -10.71
CA ALA A 65 8.17 -10.53 -11.58
C ALA A 65 6.88 -9.76 -11.86
N PHE A 66 6.45 -9.77 -13.12
CA PHE A 66 5.31 -9.01 -13.62
C PHE A 66 4.37 -9.88 -14.44
N ARG A 67 3.08 -9.67 -14.22
CA ARG A 67 2.01 -10.28 -14.99
C ARG A 67 1.22 -9.18 -15.68
N GLU A 68 0.95 -9.33 -16.98
CA GLU A 68 0.05 -8.42 -17.67
C GLU A 68 -1.39 -8.67 -17.25
N THR A 69 -2.09 -7.61 -16.87
CA THR A 69 -3.52 -7.60 -16.63
C THR A 69 -4.29 -7.42 -17.96
N PRO A 70 -5.58 -7.78 -18.01
CA PRO A 70 -6.39 -7.70 -19.25
C PRO A 70 -6.47 -6.29 -19.89
N ASP A 71 -6.23 -5.24 -19.10
CA ASP A 71 -6.15 -3.84 -19.53
C ASP A 71 -4.76 -3.42 -20.03
N GLY A 72 -3.82 -4.38 -20.19
CA GLY A 72 -2.48 -4.15 -20.72
C GLY A 72 -1.50 -3.50 -19.74
N ARG A 73 -1.84 -3.46 -18.44
CA ARG A 73 -0.96 -2.94 -17.39
C ARG A 73 -0.13 -4.07 -16.76
N GLY A 74 1.10 -3.79 -16.36
CA GLY A 74 1.93 -4.74 -15.62
C GLY A 74 1.57 -4.73 -14.14
N GLU A 75 1.04 -5.85 -13.62
CA GLU A 75 0.85 -6.10 -12.20
C GLU A 75 2.13 -6.69 -11.60
N PHE A 76 2.65 -6.06 -10.55
CA PHE A 76 3.80 -6.57 -9.81
C PHE A 76 3.41 -7.79 -8.96
N VAL A 77 4.03 -8.94 -9.24
CA VAL A 77 3.73 -10.21 -8.57
C VAL A 77 4.64 -10.40 -7.34
N GLY A 78 5.92 -10.04 -7.44
CA GLY A 78 6.86 -10.24 -6.33
C GLY A 78 8.33 -9.98 -6.65
N HIS A 79 9.14 -9.94 -5.61
CA HIS A 79 10.60 -9.80 -5.70
C HIS A 79 11.26 -11.17 -5.78
N ILE A 80 12.36 -11.25 -6.52
CA ILE A 80 13.29 -12.38 -6.51
C ILE A 80 14.62 -11.83 -6.00
N ARG A 81 15.14 -12.45 -4.94
CA ARG A 81 16.35 -12.03 -4.21
C ARG A 81 17.55 -12.96 -4.49
N PRO A 82 18.78 -12.56 -4.09
CA PRO A 82 19.95 -13.41 -4.22
C PRO A 82 19.74 -14.79 -3.63
N GLY A 83 20.14 -15.83 -4.36
CA GLY A 83 19.94 -17.23 -4.01
C GLY A 83 18.61 -17.85 -4.44
N GLU A 84 17.63 -17.06 -4.88
CA GLU A 84 16.36 -17.59 -5.41
C GLU A 84 16.47 -17.95 -6.91
N PRO A 85 15.81 -19.04 -7.35
CA PRO A 85 15.71 -19.40 -8.76
C PRO A 85 14.66 -18.56 -9.50
N VAL A 86 14.86 -18.42 -10.82
CA VAL A 86 13.97 -17.71 -11.74
C VAL A 86 13.85 -18.46 -13.05
N GLY A 87 12.64 -18.52 -13.60
CA GLY A 87 12.34 -19.23 -14.85
C GLY A 87 12.22 -20.74 -14.67
N GLU A 88 12.32 -21.23 -13.42
CA GLU A 88 12.31 -22.66 -13.11
C GLU A 88 10.99 -23.33 -13.50
N MET A 89 9.86 -22.62 -13.33
CA MET A 89 8.53 -23.18 -13.61
C MET A 89 8.38 -23.60 -15.08
N SER A 90 8.75 -22.72 -15.99
CA SER A 90 8.69 -22.98 -17.43
C SER A 90 9.72 -24.04 -17.85
N LEU A 91 10.92 -24.03 -17.24
CA LEU A 91 11.90 -25.08 -17.50
C LEU A 91 11.38 -26.47 -17.08
N PHE A 92 10.69 -26.58 -15.93
CA PHE A 92 10.15 -27.87 -15.45
C PHE A 92 8.90 -28.35 -16.19
N LEU A 93 8.02 -27.42 -16.61
CA LEU A 93 6.85 -27.78 -17.40
C LEU A 93 7.27 -28.49 -18.69
N GLY A 94 8.37 -28.04 -19.32
CA GLY A 94 8.74 -28.48 -20.66
C GLY A 94 7.74 -27.95 -21.69
N GLY A 95 8.18 -27.70 -22.92
CA GLY A 95 7.25 -27.29 -23.97
C GLY A 95 6.49 -28.48 -24.52
N ILE A 96 5.49 -28.14 -25.32
CA ILE A 96 4.64 -29.08 -26.03
C ILE A 96 5.26 -29.19 -27.42
N ASP A 97 5.36 -30.40 -27.95
CA ASP A 97 5.71 -30.64 -29.35
C ASP A 97 4.52 -30.17 -30.22
N GLU A 98 4.47 -28.86 -30.52
CA GLU A 98 3.36 -28.24 -31.25
C GLU A 98 3.40 -28.56 -32.74
N ASP A 99 4.58 -28.81 -33.31
CA ASP A 99 4.79 -29.11 -34.73
C ASP A 99 4.87 -30.62 -35.05
N GLY A 100 4.94 -31.48 -34.03
CA GLY A 100 4.91 -32.93 -34.14
C GLY A 100 6.25 -33.55 -34.57
N ASP A 101 7.36 -32.85 -34.37
CA ASP A 101 8.70 -33.28 -34.79
C ASP A 101 9.39 -34.24 -33.80
N GLY A 102 8.76 -34.49 -32.65
CA GLY A 102 9.24 -35.36 -31.58
C GLY A 102 10.21 -34.68 -30.61
N VAL A 103 10.43 -33.37 -30.74
CA VAL A 103 11.25 -32.54 -29.86
C VAL A 103 10.34 -31.59 -29.11
N ALA A 104 10.18 -31.82 -27.81
CA ALA A 104 9.47 -30.88 -26.95
C ALA A 104 10.14 -29.51 -27.01
N GLU A 105 9.39 -28.48 -27.44
CA GLU A 105 9.87 -27.10 -27.42
C GLU A 105 10.15 -26.64 -25.98
N ASP A 106 10.66 -25.42 -25.79
CA ASP A 106 10.78 -24.86 -24.44
C ASP A 106 9.47 -24.16 -24.06
N ALA A 107 8.94 -24.48 -22.86
CA ALA A 107 7.69 -23.86 -22.42
C ALA A 107 7.85 -22.33 -22.32
N PRO A 108 6.82 -21.56 -22.66
CA PRO A 108 6.87 -20.11 -22.51
C PRO A 108 7.00 -19.70 -21.03
N HIS A 109 7.72 -18.60 -20.78
CA HIS A 109 7.73 -17.93 -19.50
C HIS A 109 6.34 -17.44 -19.10
N THR A 110 5.92 -17.72 -17.87
CA THR A 110 4.58 -17.35 -17.35
C THR A 110 4.47 -15.88 -16.93
N SER A 111 5.60 -15.17 -16.81
CA SER A 111 5.68 -13.80 -16.32
C SER A 111 6.92 -13.11 -16.89
N SER A 112 6.87 -11.78 -17.02
CA SER A 112 8.02 -10.96 -17.43
C SER A 112 8.88 -10.64 -16.22
N ILE A 113 10.21 -10.69 -16.36
CA ILE A 113 11.16 -10.42 -15.29
C ILE A 113 12.04 -9.23 -15.66
N TYR A 114 12.11 -8.23 -14.78
CA TYR A 114 12.97 -7.07 -14.91
C TYR A 114 13.89 -6.93 -13.70
N ALA A 115 15.08 -6.40 -13.92
CA ALA A 115 16.00 -6.03 -12.85
C ALA A 115 15.50 -4.75 -12.15
N LEU A 116 15.23 -4.83 -10.84
CA LEU A 116 14.83 -3.67 -10.04
C LEU A 116 16.05 -2.82 -9.65
N ARG A 117 17.20 -3.48 -9.53
CA ARG A 117 18.53 -2.91 -9.35
C ARG A 117 19.53 -3.66 -10.21
N ASP A 118 20.74 -3.14 -10.34
CA ASP A 118 21.80 -3.85 -11.03
C ASP A 118 21.97 -5.24 -10.42
N SER A 119 21.81 -6.25 -11.26
CA SER A 119 21.74 -7.64 -10.81
C SER A 119 22.75 -8.50 -11.55
N GLU A 120 23.55 -9.23 -10.78
CA GLU A 120 24.44 -10.26 -11.31
C GLU A 120 23.70 -11.58 -11.33
N ILE A 121 23.68 -12.23 -12.50
CA ILE A 121 22.87 -13.42 -12.74
C ILE A 121 23.75 -14.51 -13.32
N VAL A 122 23.54 -15.72 -12.84
CA VAL A 122 24.00 -16.93 -13.53
C VAL A 122 22.80 -17.70 -14.08
N GLY A 123 22.81 -17.96 -15.38
CA GLY A 123 21.87 -18.85 -16.05
C GLY A 123 22.50 -20.20 -16.35
N PHE A 124 21.83 -21.30 -16.06
CA PHE A 124 22.21 -22.65 -16.48
C PHE A 124 21.25 -23.14 -17.56
N SER A 125 21.79 -23.71 -18.64
CA SER A 125 20.96 -24.40 -19.65
C SER A 125 20.24 -25.60 -19.02
N ARG A 126 19.18 -26.08 -19.69
CA ARG A 126 18.50 -27.33 -19.33
C ARG A 126 19.48 -28.51 -19.17
N GLU A 127 20.47 -28.61 -20.04
CA GLU A 127 21.51 -29.64 -19.95
C GLU A 127 22.43 -29.42 -18.75
N GLY A 128 22.84 -28.16 -18.50
CA GLY A 128 23.61 -27.78 -17.32
C GLY A 128 22.90 -28.14 -16.02
N TRP A 129 21.61 -27.84 -15.92
CA TRP A 129 20.78 -28.20 -14.77
C TRP A 129 20.64 -29.71 -14.60
N ARG A 130 20.40 -30.48 -15.68
CA ARG A 130 20.39 -31.96 -15.61
C ARG A 130 21.71 -32.53 -15.09
N LYS A 131 22.84 -31.96 -15.50
CA LYS A 131 24.17 -32.38 -15.00
C LYS A 131 24.31 -32.13 -13.50
N LEU A 132 23.83 -30.98 -13.00
CA LEU A 132 23.79 -30.66 -11.56
C LEU A 132 22.92 -31.66 -10.78
N VAL A 133 21.67 -31.84 -11.18
CA VAL A 133 20.72 -32.75 -10.50
C VAL A 133 21.20 -34.20 -10.54
N LYS A 134 21.83 -34.65 -11.63
CA LYS A 134 22.40 -36.00 -11.71
C LYS A 134 23.53 -36.22 -10.70
N SER A 135 24.29 -35.17 -10.40
CA SER A 135 25.37 -35.23 -9.42
C SER A 135 24.89 -35.07 -7.99
N GLU A 136 23.85 -34.26 -7.77
CA GLU A 136 23.30 -33.92 -6.47
C GLU A 136 21.76 -33.91 -6.55
N PRO A 137 21.11 -35.07 -6.35
CA PRO A 137 19.66 -35.19 -6.46
C PRO A 137 18.88 -34.32 -5.46
N GLU A 138 19.49 -33.99 -4.31
CA GLU A 138 18.89 -33.15 -3.27
C GLU A 138 18.52 -31.74 -3.79
N LEU A 139 19.21 -31.23 -4.81
CA LEU A 139 18.90 -29.95 -5.45
C LEU A 139 17.48 -29.93 -6.04
N LEU A 140 17.02 -31.06 -6.58
CA LEU A 140 15.67 -31.15 -7.15
C LEU A 140 14.61 -31.06 -6.05
N GLU A 141 14.85 -31.69 -4.90
CA GLU A 141 13.95 -31.62 -3.76
C GLU A 141 13.89 -30.21 -3.16
N GLN A 142 15.05 -29.55 -3.02
CA GLN A 142 15.11 -28.16 -2.58
C GLN A 142 14.35 -27.23 -3.53
N MET A 143 14.48 -27.43 -4.85
CA MET A 143 13.77 -26.67 -5.87
C MET A 143 12.25 -26.86 -5.76
N ILE A 144 11.79 -28.11 -5.63
CA ILE A 144 10.36 -28.43 -5.43
C ILE A 144 9.83 -27.75 -4.16
N ARG A 145 10.58 -27.75 -3.06
CA ARG A 145 10.18 -27.05 -1.82
C ARG A 145 10.07 -25.54 -2.05
N ILE A 146 10.96 -24.91 -2.82
CA ILE A 146 10.87 -23.48 -3.16
C ILE A 146 9.62 -23.21 -4.01
N ILE A 147 9.37 -24.01 -5.05
CA ILE A 147 8.19 -23.87 -5.91
C ILE A 147 6.91 -24.07 -5.10
N LEU A 148 6.83 -25.12 -4.27
CA LEU A 148 5.66 -25.37 -3.42
C LEU A 148 5.45 -24.25 -2.39
N ARG A 149 6.53 -23.67 -1.84
CA ARG A 149 6.42 -22.47 -0.99
C ARG A 149 5.89 -21.26 -1.76
N ARG A 150 6.22 -21.12 -3.05
CA ARG A 150 5.69 -20.05 -3.91
C ARG A 150 4.21 -20.28 -4.26
N VAL A 151 3.85 -21.51 -4.67
CA VAL A 151 2.48 -21.89 -5.08
C VAL A 151 1.51 -21.96 -3.90
N GLY A 152 1.90 -22.61 -2.80
CA GLY A 152 1.07 -22.78 -1.60
C GLY A 152 0.81 -21.48 -0.82
N ARG A 153 1.45 -20.36 -1.24
CA ARG A 153 1.33 -19.03 -0.62
C ARG A 153 0.55 -18.03 -1.46
N GLN A 154 -0.28 -18.48 -2.41
CA GLN A 154 -1.18 -17.59 -3.16
C GLN A 154 -2.10 -16.70 -2.29
N GLY A 155 -2.20 -16.96 -0.97
CA GLY A 155 -2.86 -16.06 0.00
C GLY A 155 -2.03 -15.65 1.22
N GLN A 156 -0.78 -16.12 1.40
CA GLN A 156 0.05 -15.77 2.57
C GLN A 156 1.39 -15.17 2.15
N ARG A 157 1.55 -13.88 2.44
CA ARG A 157 2.67 -13.00 2.07
C ARG A 157 4.05 -13.66 2.08
N ASN A 158 4.83 -13.43 1.03
CA ASN A 158 6.28 -13.61 1.03
C ASN A 158 6.94 -12.50 1.87
N VAL A 159 7.21 -12.79 3.14
CA VAL A 159 8.00 -11.93 4.04
C VAL A 159 9.43 -11.67 3.50
N SER A 160 9.96 -12.52 2.61
CA SER A 160 11.28 -12.31 1.99
C SER A 160 11.33 -11.20 0.93
N ALA A 161 10.20 -10.62 0.54
CA ALA A 161 10.07 -9.61 -0.51
C ALA A 161 9.98 -8.15 -0.01
N ALA A 162 10.30 -7.88 1.26
CA ALA A 162 10.32 -6.52 1.80
C ALA A 162 11.54 -5.74 1.27
N PRO A 163 11.42 -4.42 1.03
CA PRO A 163 12.56 -3.57 0.71
C PRO A 163 13.52 -3.52 1.91
N LYS A 164 14.81 -3.74 1.67
CA LYS A 164 15.87 -3.65 2.67
C LYS A 164 16.75 -2.43 2.46
N VAL A 165 16.96 -2.03 1.20
CA VAL A 165 17.82 -0.89 0.85
C VAL A 165 16.97 0.33 0.56
N PHE A 166 17.15 1.36 1.38
CA PHE A 166 16.48 2.64 1.25
C PHE A 166 17.50 3.73 0.92
N THR A 167 17.27 4.47 -0.15
CA THR A 167 18.09 5.64 -0.49
C THR A 167 17.35 6.90 -0.10
N LEU A 168 17.91 7.62 0.87
CA LEU A 168 17.46 8.95 1.27
C LEU A 168 18.18 9.97 0.37
N VAL A 169 17.40 10.79 -0.33
CA VAL A 169 17.90 11.81 -1.26
C VAL A 169 17.52 13.20 -0.76
N ALA A 170 18.49 14.04 -0.40
CA ALA A 170 18.23 15.43 -0.06
C ALA A 170 18.14 16.29 -1.32
N THR A 171 17.08 17.10 -1.43
CA THR A 171 16.89 17.99 -2.60
C THR A 171 17.69 19.30 -2.49
N SER A 172 18.33 19.54 -1.35
CA SER A 172 19.13 20.74 -1.08
C SER A 172 20.25 20.42 -0.08
N PRO A 173 21.44 21.01 -0.22
CA PRO A 173 22.51 20.91 0.80
C PRO A 173 22.13 21.43 2.18
N THR A 174 21.06 22.25 2.28
CA THR A 174 20.57 22.78 3.56
C THR A 174 19.86 21.72 4.42
N ILE A 175 19.57 20.55 3.85
CA ILE A 175 18.95 19.44 4.58
C ILE A 175 20.08 18.57 5.15
N ASP A 176 20.26 18.59 6.47
CA ASP A 176 21.16 17.66 7.16
C ASP A 176 20.55 16.25 7.20
N LEU A 177 20.74 15.54 6.11
CA LEU A 177 20.18 14.21 5.94
C LEU A 177 20.91 13.16 6.77
N MET A 178 22.19 13.38 7.08
CA MET A 178 22.96 12.47 7.93
C MET A 178 22.44 12.47 9.36
N LEU A 179 22.13 13.65 9.92
CA LEU A 179 21.54 13.74 11.24
C LEU A 179 20.16 13.06 11.27
N ARG A 180 19.34 13.23 10.22
CA ARG A 180 18.03 12.57 10.09
C ARG A 180 18.14 11.06 9.95
N ALA A 181 19.07 10.58 9.14
CA ALA A 181 19.33 9.15 8.97
C ALA A 181 19.75 8.50 10.30
N LYS A 182 20.55 9.19 11.13
CA LYS A 182 20.91 8.72 12.47
C LYS A 182 19.70 8.65 13.41
N ALA A 183 18.85 9.68 13.43
CA ALA A 183 17.63 9.67 14.24
C ALA A 183 16.67 8.54 13.81
N LEU A 184 16.51 8.36 12.49
CA LEU A 184 15.72 7.28 11.92
C LEU A 184 16.28 5.89 12.28
N LYS A 185 17.59 5.70 12.15
CA LYS A 185 18.29 4.49 12.58
C LYS A 185 18.01 4.17 14.05
N ALA A 186 18.17 5.15 14.94
CA ALA A 186 17.90 4.95 16.37
C ALA A 186 16.45 4.53 16.63
N SER A 187 15.49 5.11 15.90
CA SER A 187 14.08 4.69 15.99
C SER A 187 13.84 3.28 15.45
N ILE A 188 14.47 2.90 14.33
CA ILE A 188 14.42 1.54 13.78
C ILE A 188 14.99 0.51 14.78
N GLU A 189 16.10 0.84 15.43
CA GLU A 189 16.72 -0.03 16.45
C GLU A 189 15.84 -0.22 17.69
N ARG A 190 15.05 0.79 18.08
CA ARG A 190 14.03 0.64 19.13
C ARG A 190 12.91 -0.34 18.75
N LEU A 191 12.68 -0.58 17.46
CA LEU A 191 11.74 -1.60 16.97
C LEU A 191 12.36 -3.02 16.96
N GLY A 192 13.61 -3.16 17.41
CA GLY A 192 14.33 -4.44 17.44
C GLY A 192 14.89 -4.86 16.08
N LEU A 193 15.05 -3.91 15.14
CA LEU A 193 15.63 -4.15 13.82
C LEU A 193 17.03 -3.56 13.73
N SER A 194 17.94 -4.27 13.09
CA SER A 194 19.30 -3.80 12.80
C SER A 194 19.30 -2.88 11.57
N ALA A 195 19.97 -1.73 11.69
CA ALA A 195 20.06 -0.78 10.59
C ALA A 195 21.46 -0.19 10.45
N ILE A 196 21.88 0.13 9.22
CA ILE A 196 23.15 0.80 8.95
C ILE A 196 22.95 2.00 8.01
N VAL A 197 23.70 3.06 8.23
CA VAL A 197 23.72 4.26 7.39
C VAL A 197 25.05 4.35 6.66
N VAL A 198 25.00 4.45 5.34
CA VAL A 198 26.14 4.59 4.44
C VAL A 198 26.03 5.90 3.67
N ASN A 199 27.13 6.62 3.56
CA ASN A 199 27.24 7.88 2.82
C ASN A 199 28.36 7.78 1.78
N GLU A 200 28.53 8.83 0.99
CA GLU A 200 29.52 8.91 -0.09
C GLU A 200 30.93 8.51 0.39
N THR A 201 31.39 9.07 1.51
CA THR A 201 32.74 8.81 2.04
C THR A 201 32.97 7.38 2.52
N THR A 202 31.91 6.63 2.82
CA THR A 202 32.01 5.23 3.31
C THR A 202 31.71 4.21 2.21
N GLY A 203 31.04 4.62 1.14
CA GLY A 203 30.50 3.71 0.12
C GLY A 203 31.02 3.90 -1.31
N GLU A 204 31.50 5.07 -1.73
CA GLU A 204 31.77 5.36 -3.16
C GLU A 204 32.81 4.41 -3.79
N ASP A 205 33.91 4.15 -3.10
CA ASP A 205 34.99 3.28 -3.59
C ASP A 205 34.82 1.79 -3.22
N LYS A 206 33.63 1.39 -2.75
CA LYS A 206 33.39 0.01 -2.30
C LYS A 206 32.93 -0.88 -3.46
N PRO A 207 33.41 -2.14 -3.54
CA PRO A 207 32.95 -3.09 -4.55
C PRO A 207 31.48 -3.50 -4.29
N THR A 208 30.77 -4.01 -5.30
CA THR A 208 29.37 -4.47 -5.18
C THR A 208 29.16 -5.43 -3.99
N ALA A 209 30.10 -6.36 -3.78
CA ALA A 209 30.05 -7.32 -2.68
C ALA A 209 29.97 -6.69 -1.28
N PHE A 210 30.42 -5.44 -1.11
CA PHE A 210 30.26 -4.70 0.13
C PHE A 210 28.78 -4.45 0.46
N PHE A 211 27.98 -4.04 -0.53
CA PHE A 211 26.56 -3.76 -0.35
C PHE A 211 25.77 -5.05 -0.10
N ASP A 212 26.14 -6.14 -0.77
CA ASP A 212 25.56 -7.46 -0.53
C ASP A 212 25.79 -7.93 0.92
N ASP A 213 27.00 -7.74 1.45
CA ASP A 213 27.33 -8.06 2.85
C ASP A 213 26.54 -7.20 3.84
N LEU A 214 26.32 -5.92 3.53
CA LEU A 214 25.48 -5.05 4.38
C LEU A 214 24.03 -5.53 4.45
N GLU A 215 23.45 -5.93 3.32
CA GLU A 215 22.08 -6.49 3.25
C GLU A 215 21.91 -7.83 3.95
N LEU A 216 22.98 -8.64 3.99
CA LEU A 216 23.00 -9.91 4.70
C LEU A 216 23.06 -9.70 6.21
N ARG A 217 23.83 -8.70 6.68
CA ARG A 217 24.08 -8.46 8.11
C ARG A 217 23.04 -7.57 8.79
N HIS A 218 22.30 -6.78 8.02
CA HIS A 218 21.32 -5.83 8.57
C HIS A 218 19.93 -6.07 8.01
N ASP A 219 18.92 -5.76 8.81
CA ASP A 219 17.53 -5.78 8.37
C ASP A 219 17.26 -4.63 7.40
N ILE A 220 17.88 -3.47 7.65
CA ILE A 220 17.73 -2.23 6.86
C ILE A 220 19.09 -1.61 6.53
N VAL A 221 19.29 -1.24 5.26
CA VAL A 221 20.45 -0.47 4.78
C VAL A 221 19.95 0.89 4.28
N ILE A 222 20.50 1.96 4.83
CA ILE A 222 20.15 3.34 4.49
C ILE A 222 21.32 3.98 3.75
N LEU A 223 21.12 4.29 2.47
CA LEU A 223 22.08 5.08 1.69
C LEU A 223 21.69 6.55 1.74
N VAL A 224 22.64 7.44 2.03
CA VAL A 224 22.41 8.88 2.14
C VAL A 224 23.13 9.59 1.01
N THR A 225 22.39 10.40 0.26
CA THR A 225 22.95 11.20 -0.83
C THR A 225 22.20 12.52 -1.00
N THR A 226 22.85 13.47 -1.67
CA THR A 226 22.21 14.70 -2.17
C THR A 226 21.89 14.53 -3.64
N ILE A 227 20.80 15.13 -4.09
CA ILE A 227 20.45 15.12 -5.51
C ILE A 227 21.57 15.78 -6.33
N GLY A 228 21.96 15.15 -7.43
CA GLY A 228 23.07 15.61 -8.26
C GLY A 228 23.40 14.61 -9.36
N ASP A 229 24.59 14.74 -9.95
CA ASP A 229 25.06 13.84 -11.01
C ASP A 229 26.31 13.04 -10.60
N THR A 230 26.57 12.91 -9.29
CA THR A 230 27.76 12.22 -8.77
C THR A 230 27.67 10.69 -8.99
N PRO A 231 28.82 10.00 -9.09
CA PRO A 231 28.83 8.53 -9.15
C PRO A 231 28.08 7.90 -7.97
N TRP A 232 28.27 8.43 -6.75
CA TRP A 232 27.57 7.97 -5.55
C TRP A 232 26.05 8.13 -5.62
N TYR A 233 25.55 9.27 -6.10
CA TYR A 233 24.11 9.47 -6.30
C TYR A 233 23.52 8.43 -7.26
N LYS A 234 24.16 8.24 -8.42
CA LYS A 234 23.73 7.26 -9.43
C LYS A 234 23.75 5.84 -8.87
N LEU A 235 24.80 5.46 -8.15
CA LEU A 235 24.92 4.15 -7.50
C LEU A 235 23.82 3.96 -6.46
N SER A 236 23.62 4.94 -5.56
CA SER A 236 22.65 4.86 -4.48
C SER A 236 21.22 4.72 -5.01
N VAL A 237 20.87 5.48 -6.05
CA VAL A 237 19.55 5.39 -6.69
C VAL A 237 19.34 4.05 -7.41
N ARG A 238 20.39 3.50 -8.03
CA ARG A 238 20.33 2.20 -8.72
C ARG A 238 20.27 1.01 -7.78
N GLN A 239 20.87 1.11 -6.59
CA GLN A 239 20.88 0.04 -5.58
C GLN A 239 19.65 0.06 -4.66
N ALA A 240 18.89 1.15 -4.66
CA ALA A 240 17.72 1.29 -3.80
C ALA A 240 16.58 0.33 -4.18
N ASP A 241 16.04 -0.38 -3.19
CA ASP A 241 14.71 -0.98 -3.33
C ASP A 241 13.62 0.11 -3.26
N ARG A 242 13.89 1.17 -2.50
CA ARG A 242 12.98 2.31 -2.32
C ARG A 242 13.72 3.64 -2.15
N ILE A 243 13.21 4.69 -2.77
CA ILE A 243 13.84 6.02 -2.75
C ILE A 243 12.94 6.98 -1.96
N TRP A 244 13.51 7.64 -0.96
CA TRP A 244 12.84 8.70 -0.20
C TRP A 244 13.46 10.03 -0.53
N VAL A 245 12.68 10.91 -1.15
CA VAL A 245 13.09 12.25 -1.54
C VAL A 245 12.71 13.22 -0.43
N PHE A 246 13.71 13.90 0.14
CA PHE A 246 13.54 14.85 1.23
C PHE A 246 13.48 16.26 0.68
N GLY A 247 12.30 16.86 0.72
CA GLY A 247 12.04 18.25 0.37
C GLY A 247 11.77 19.09 1.61
N ARG A 248 11.91 20.41 1.49
CA ARG A 248 11.47 21.35 2.55
C ARG A 248 10.09 21.90 2.18
N ALA A 249 9.17 21.92 3.15
CA ALA A 249 7.83 22.46 2.94
C ALA A 249 7.81 23.97 2.63
N ASP A 250 8.84 24.69 3.10
CA ASP A 250 9.05 26.12 2.82
C ASP A 250 9.81 26.39 1.52
N ALA A 251 10.02 25.38 0.68
CA ALA A 251 10.63 25.49 -0.64
C ALA A 251 9.73 24.91 -1.75
N LYS A 252 10.05 25.25 -3.00
CA LYS A 252 9.41 24.67 -4.19
C LYS A 252 10.30 23.59 -4.81
N PRO A 253 9.74 22.47 -5.31
CA PRO A 253 10.51 21.47 -6.03
C PRO A 253 10.99 22.03 -7.37
N SER A 254 12.17 21.59 -7.82
CA SER A 254 12.54 21.68 -9.24
C SER A 254 11.64 20.77 -10.06
N ASN A 255 11.37 21.13 -11.32
CA ASN A 255 10.62 20.28 -12.24
C ASN A 255 11.36 20.22 -13.60
N PRO A 256 11.91 19.05 -14.00
CA PRO A 256 11.86 17.76 -13.29
C PRO A 256 12.74 17.74 -12.03
N LEU A 257 12.31 16.99 -11.00
CA LEU A 257 13.11 16.81 -9.77
C LEU A 257 14.10 15.65 -9.92
N MET A 258 13.62 14.49 -10.37
CA MET A 258 14.43 13.29 -10.57
C MET A 258 14.79 13.13 -12.06
N PRO A 259 15.97 12.55 -12.39
CA PRO A 259 16.35 12.28 -13.78
C PRO A 259 15.29 11.49 -14.54
N GLU A 260 15.17 11.75 -15.83
CA GLU A 260 14.34 10.93 -16.72
C GLU A 260 15.00 9.56 -16.97
N ASP A 261 14.24 8.50 -16.72
CA ASP A 261 14.62 7.10 -16.94
C ASP A 261 13.39 6.41 -17.57
N ASP A 262 13.52 5.94 -18.80
CA ASP A 262 12.40 5.38 -19.58
C ASP A 262 12.15 3.89 -19.27
N SER A 263 12.87 3.31 -18.31
CA SER A 263 12.66 1.91 -17.95
C SER A 263 11.30 1.71 -17.25
N PRO A 264 10.59 0.59 -17.52
CA PRO A 264 9.41 0.20 -16.75
C PRO A 264 9.69 0.15 -15.24
N ALA A 265 10.94 -0.14 -14.87
CA ALA A 265 11.38 -0.11 -13.48
C ALA A 265 11.33 1.28 -12.84
N ARG A 266 11.38 2.40 -13.56
CA ARG A 266 11.15 3.73 -12.97
C ARG A 266 9.70 3.92 -12.54
N THR A 267 8.74 3.41 -13.31
CA THR A 267 7.32 3.34 -12.88
C THR A 267 7.15 2.51 -11.60
N LEU A 268 8.15 1.67 -11.29
CA LEU A 268 8.20 0.74 -10.17
C LEU A 268 9.18 1.16 -9.07
N LYS A 269 10.06 2.16 -9.30
CA LYS A 269 10.88 2.78 -8.28
C LYS A 269 9.88 3.47 -7.36
N LEU A 270 9.56 2.80 -6.26
CA LEU A 270 8.57 3.22 -5.28
C LEU A 270 9.06 4.51 -4.58
N VAL A 271 9.01 5.64 -5.27
CA VAL A 271 9.46 6.92 -4.74
C VAL A 271 8.44 7.39 -3.73
N ASP A 272 8.92 7.79 -2.56
CA ASP A 272 8.13 8.52 -1.58
C ASP A 272 8.76 9.89 -1.37
N VAL A 273 7.93 10.89 -1.07
CA VAL A 273 8.39 12.21 -0.64
C VAL A 273 8.25 12.31 0.87
N VAL A 274 9.28 12.84 1.52
CA VAL A 274 9.27 13.23 2.92
C VAL A 274 9.47 14.75 3.01
N LEU A 275 8.43 15.47 3.40
CA LEU A 275 8.46 16.92 3.57
C LEU A 275 8.89 17.29 4.97
N LEU A 276 9.96 18.07 5.04
CA LEU A 276 10.52 18.60 6.26
C LEU A 276 9.89 19.95 6.58
N HIS A 277 9.43 20.11 7.82
CA HIS A 277 8.80 21.33 8.32
C HIS A 277 9.75 22.10 9.24
N PRO A 278 10.34 23.22 8.78
CA PRO A 278 11.28 24.00 9.58
C PRO A 278 10.53 24.93 10.56
N GLY A 279 9.93 24.37 11.61
CA GLY A 279 9.48 25.07 12.84
C GLY A 279 8.33 26.09 12.68
N ASP A 280 8.50 27.09 11.84
CA ASP A 280 7.45 28.00 11.39
C ASP A 280 6.63 27.25 10.34
N ASN A 281 5.31 27.12 10.50
CA ASN A 281 4.36 26.50 9.55
C ASN A 281 4.30 27.20 8.15
N ARG A 282 5.38 27.83 7.70
CA ARG A 282 5.55 28.43 6.39
C ARG A 282 5.61 27.34 5.33
N ARG A 283 4.82 27.55 4.28
CA ARG A 283 4.73 26.66 3.13
C ARG A 283 4.87 27.47 1.85
N ALA A 284 5.78 27.04 0.97
CA ALA A 284 6.02 27.73 -0.31
C ALA A 284 5.17 27.19 -1.46
N CYS A 285 4.76 25.93 -1.40
CA CYS A 285 3.96 25.26 -2.43
C CYS A 285 3.10 24.15 -1.84
N ARG A 286 2.18 23.59 -2.63
CA ARG A 286 1.37 22.46 -2.18
C ARG A 286 2.18 21.16 -2.18
N PRO A 287 2.05 20.24 -1.20
CA PRO A 287 2.76 18.97 -1.19
C PRO A 287 2.51 18.11 -2.42
N VAL A 288 1.35 18.25 -3.05
CA VAL A 288 1.07 17.60 -4.33
C VAL A 288 2.05 18.03 -5.43
N GLU A 289 2.58 19.25 -5.39
CA GLU A 289 3.61 19.69 -6.34
C GLU A 289 4.91 18.91 -6.15
N TRP A 290 5.30 18.61 -4.89
CA TRP A 290 6.43 17.73 -4.59
C TRP A 290 6.18 16.28 -5.02
N LEU A 291 4.98 15.77 -4.76
CA LEU A 291 4.58 14.42 -5.16
C LEU A 291 4.66 14.27 -6.68
N ASN A 292 4.13 15.23 -7.43
CA ASN A 292 4.15 15.24 -8.89
C ASN A 292 5.58 15.40 -9.45
N ALA A 293 6.36 16.35 -8.92
CA ALA A 293 7.73 16.60 -9.39
C ALA A 293 8.67 15.39 -9.18
N ALA A 294 8.45 14.63 -8.11
CA ALA A 294 9.20 13.41 -7.80
C ALA A 294 8.66 12.15 -8.49
N GLY A 295 7.47 12.21 -9.10
CA GLY A 295 6.74 11.00 -9.55
C GLY A 295 6.42 10.04 -8.41
N ALA A 296 6.18 10.57 -7.21
CA ALA A 296 6.07 9.78 -5.99
C ALA A 296 4.70 9.16 -5.78
N SER A 297 4.71 8.00 -5.14
CA SER A 297 3.50 7.22 -4.82
C SER A 297 2.87 7.61 -3.48
N ARG A 298 3.69 8.11 -2.54
CA ARG A 298 3.29 8.49 -1.17
C ARG A 298 4.02 9.74 -0.72
N LEU A 299 3.43 10.38 0.26
CA LEU A 299 3.92 11.60 0.89
C LEU A 299 3.87 11.43 2.40
N PHE A 300 4.93 11.86 3.07
CA PHE A 300 5.03 11.89 4.51
C PHE A 300 5.49 13.28 4.98
N HIS A 301 5.07 13.65 6.18
CA HIS A 301 5.54 14.86 6.84
C HIS A 301 6.47 14.50 8.01
N TRP A 302 7.59 15.22 8.14
CA TRP A 302 8.53 15.04 9.23
C TRP A 302 8.90 16.39 9.85
N GLN A 303 8.34 16.65 11.02
CA GLN A 303 8.67 17.80 11.86
C GLN A 303 9.68 17.40 12.94
N GLY A 304 10.64 18.28 13.22
CA GLY A 304 11.69 18.01 14.20
C GLY A 304 12.67 16.91 13.77
N MET A 305 13.31 16.29 14.75
CA MET A 305 14.27 15.18 14.56
C MET A 305 13.73 13.85 15.07
N GLU A 306 13.11 13.84 16.24
CA GLU A 306 12.55 12.66 16.91
C GLU A 306 11.05 12.80 17.13
N GLY A 307 10.42 11.72 17.62
CA GLY A 307 9.00 11.68 17.98
C GLY A 307 8.14 10.98 16.92
N VAL A 308 6.83 11.16 17.03
CA VAL A 308 5.82 10.41 16.26
C VAL A 308 6.09 10.38 14.75
N PRO A 309 6.48 11.49 14.07
CA PRO A 309 6.78 11.45 12.64
C PRO A 309 7.99 10.57 12.30
N CYS A 310 9.08 10.67 13.07
CA CYS A 310 10.27 9.83 12.87
C CYS A 310 9.96 8.36 13.16
N ASP A 311 9.21 8.09 14.21
CA ASP A 311 8.83 6.73 14.61
C ASP A 311 7.87 6.08 13.62
N ARG A 312 6.97 6.86 13.01
CA ARG A 312 6.15 6.41 11.88
C ARG A 312 7.02 6.01 10.70
N LEU A 313 7.97 6.85 10.31
CA LEU A 313 8.89 6.55 9.21
C LEU A 313 9.72 5.30 9.49
N ALA A 314 10.20 5.11 10.72
CA ALA A 314 10.90 3.90 11.15
C ALA A 314 10.01 2.66 11.02
N ARG A 315 8.74 2.73 11.45
CA ARG A 315 7.77 1.64 11.27
C ARG A 315 7.48 1.36 9.80
N VAL A 316 7.39 2.39 8.95
CA VAL A 316 7.19 2.24 7.50
C VAL A 316 8.37 1.50 6.87
N ILE A 317 9.60 1.92 7.16
CA ILE A 317 10.83 1.29 6.65
C ILE A 317 10.96 -0.15 7.16
N GLY A 318 10.73 -0.36 8.45
CA GLY A 318 10.83 -1.67 9.08
C GLY A 318 9.71 -2.65 8.75
N GLY A 319 8.72 -2.26 7.94
CA GLY A 319 7.54 -3.09 7.64
C GLY A 319 6.65 -3.35 8.87
N ARG A 320 6.73 -2.48 9.87
CA ARG A 320 5.99 -2.55 11.15
C ARG A 320 4.87 -1.50 11.26
N SER A 321 4.55 -0.80 10.16
CA SER A 321 3.51 0.23 10.17
C SER A 321 2.13 -0.36 10.42
N VAL A 322 1.23 0.43 11.01
CA VAL A 322 -0.17 0.03 11.23
C VAL A 322 -1.07 0.88 10.33
N GLY A 323 -1.82 0.21 9.46
CA GLY A 323 -2.89 0.81 8.66
C GLY A 323 -4.24 0.55 9.28
N LEU A 324 -5.09 1.58 9.34
CA LEU A 324 -6.44 1.51 9.86
C LEU A 324 -7.47 1.75 8.75
N VAL A 325 -8.41 0.82 8.57
CA VAL A 325 -9.43 0.89 7.53
C VAL A 325 -10.82 0.91 8.13
N PHE A 326 -11.66 1.83 7.67
CA PHE A 326 -13.05 1.96 8.10
C PHE A 326 -14.03 1.67 6.97
N SER A 327 -14.98 0.77 7.24
CA SER A 327 -16.09 0.56 6.32
C SER A 327 -17.08 1.72 6.35
N GLY A 328 -17.84 1.90 5.27
CA GLY A 328 -19.03 2.76 5.29
C GLY A 328 -20.18 2.12 6.06
N GLY A 329 -21.09 2.96 6.58
CA GLY A 329 -22.21 2.49 7.39
C GLY A 329 -23.13 3.56 7.98
N GLY A 330 -23.18 4.78 7.42
CA GLY A 330 -24.03 5.86 7.97
C GLY A 330 -23.76 6.13 9.46
N ALA A 331 -24.81 6.20 10.28
CA ALA A 331 -24.70 6.41 11.73
C ALA A 331 -23.88 5.31 12.46
N ARG A 332 -23.90 4.07 11.96
CA ARG A 332 -23.11 2.96 12.55
C ARG A 332 -21.61 3.22 12.54
N ALA A 333 -21.14 4.06 11.62
CA ALA A 333 -19.73 4.44 11.53
C ALA A 333 -19.25 5.30 12.72
N TYR A 334 -20.14 5.78 13.61
CA TYR A 334 -19.72 6.39 14.88
C TYR A 334 -18.91 5.43 15.76
N SER A 335 -19.11 4.11 15.62
CA SER A 335 -18.31 3.10 16.32
C SER A 335 -16.83 3.20 16.01
N HIS A 336 -16.46 3.67 14.81
CA HIS A 336 -15.07 3.89 14.42
C HIS A 336 -14.37 4.91 15.34
N ILE A 337 -15.10 5.85 15.94
CA ILE A 337 -14.55 6.80 16.93
C ILE A 337 -14.09 6.03 18.18
N GLY A 338 -14.90 5.08 18.64
CA GLY A 338 -14.54 4.17 19.74
C GLY A 338 -13.34 3.29 19.42
N VAL A 339 -13.22 2.84 18.16
CA VAL A 339 -12.05 2.10 17.68
C VAL A 339 -10.76 2.93 17.81
N VAL A 340 -10.79 4.17 17.32
CA VAL A 340 -9.63 5.09 17.41
C VAL A 340 -9.24 5.32 18.86
N LYS A 341 -10.22 5.58 19.73
CA LYS A 341 -10.00 5.81 21.15
C LYS A 341 -9.32 4.61 21.82
N ALA A 342 -9.85 3.41 21.62
CA ALA A 342 -9.27 2.18 22.18
C ALA A 342 -7.84 1.93 21.67
N MET A 343 -7.58 2.15 20.38
CA MET A 343 -6.23 2.03 19.82
C MET A 343 -5.25 3.05 20.44
N ARG A 344 -5.67 4.30 20.58
CA ARG A 344 -4.86 5.37 21.21
C ARG A 344 -4.54 5.04 22.67
N GLU A 345 -5.53 4.60 23.45
CA GLU A 345 -5.34 4.21 24.86
C GLU A 345 -4.40 3.00 25.02
N ARG A 346 -4.44 2.05 24.08
CA ARG A 346 -3.51 0.91 24.03
C ARG A 346 -2.12 1.26 23.46
N GLY A 347 -1.89 2.53 23.09
CA GLY A 347 -0.62 2.99 22.53
C GLY A 347 -0.32 2.43 21.13
N ILE A 348 -1.35 2.02 20.39
CA ILE A 348 -1.21 1.46 19.04
C ILE A 348 -1.11 2.62 18.05
N PRO A 349 -0.01 2.73 17.28
CA PRO A 349 0.13 3.81 16.31
C PRO A 349 -0.85 3.65 15.15
N ILE A 350 -1.21 4.78 14.54
CA ILE A 350 -1.93 4.83 13.26
C ILE A 350 -1.00 5.51 12.27
N ASP A 351 -0.45 4.73 11.34
CA ASP A 351 0.56 5.17 10.37
C ASP A 351 -0.02 5.40 8.98
N PHE A 352 -1.13 4.72 8.66
CA PHE A 352 -1.94 4.93 7.47
C PHE A 352 -3.41 4.83 7.87
N ILE A 353 -4.28 5.57 7.20
CA ILE A 353 -5.71 5.47 7.46
C ILE A 353 -6.56 5.68 6.20
N GLY A 354 -7.71 5.02 6.10
CA GLY A 354 -8.62 5.26 5.00
C GLY A 354 -9.97 4.59 5.19
N GLY A 355 -10.90 4.84 4.25
CA GLY A 355 -12.21 4.25 4.32
C GLY A 355 -13.15 4.63 3.18
N ALA A 356 -14.41 4.24 3.34
CA ALA A 356 -15.50 4.57 2.43
C ALA A 356 -16.64 5.29 3.18
N SER A 357 -17.35 6.18 2.49
CA SER A 357 -18.52 6.88 3.04
C SER A 357 -18.22 7.55 4.39
N MET A 358 -19.10 7.40 5.39
CA MET A 358 -18.87 7.93 6.74
C MET A 358 -17.59 7.39 7.40
N GLY A 359 -17.13 6.18 7.04
CA GLY A 359 -15.83 5.66 7.50
C GLY A 359 -14.66 6.53 7.02
N ALA A 360 -14.72 7.02 5.79
CA ALA A 360 -13.73 7.98 5.26
C ALA A 360 -13.78 9.33 5.99
N VAL A 361 -14.96 9.79 6.43
CA VAL A 361 -15.09 11.04 7.21
C VAL A 361 -14.41 10.90 8.57
N VAL A 362 -14.66 9.82 9.30
CA VAL A 362 -13.99 9.56 10.59
C VAL A 362 -12.48 9.38 10.38
N ALA A 363 -12.07 8.66 9.33
CA ALA A 363 -10.67 8.50 8.98
C ALA A 363 -9.98 9.85 8.68
N ALA A 364 -10.66 10.76 7.99
CA ALA A 364 -10.15 12.10 7.70
C ALA A 364 -9.96 12.93 8.98
N CYS A 365 -10.87 12.83 9.95
CA CYS A 365 -10.72 13.49 11.24
C CYS A 365 -9.43 13.06 11.97
N VAL A 366 -9.12 11.76 11.95
CA VAL A 366 -7.89 11.22 12.53
C VAL A 366 -6.66 11.65 11.72
N ALA A 367 -6.75 11.64 10.40
CA ALA A 367 -5.65 12.02 9.51
C ALA A 367 -5.28 13.50 9.60
N MET A 368 -6.25 14.37 9.94
CA MET A 368 -6.06 15.79 10.26
C MET A 368 -5.34 16.03 11.60
N GLY A 369 -5.07 14.97 12.37
CA GLY A 369 -4.39 15.08 13.67
C GLY A 369 -5.31 15.44 14.85
N TRP A 370 -6.64 15.39 14.68
CA TRP A 370 -7.57 15.74 15.76
C TRP A 370 -7.52 14.73 16.92
N ASN A 371 -7.56 15.25 18.15
CA ASN A 371 -7.66 14.43 19.36
C ASN A 371 -9.10 13.90 19.56
N ASP A 372 -9.29 12.97 20.50
CA ASP A 372 -10.57 12.30 20.70
C ASP A 372 -11.72 13.27 21.04
N ALA A 373 -11.44 14.30 21.84
CA ALA A 373 -12.45 15.30 22.22
C ALA A 373 -12.85 16.20 21.03
N GLU A 374 -11.90 16.58 20.18
CA GLU A 374 -12.16 17.37 18.98
C GLU A 374 -12.93 16.55 17.92
N ILE A 375 -12.58 15.28 17.74
CA ILE A 375 -13.33 14.36 16.86
C ILE A 375 -14.78 14.26 17.35
N ASP A 376 -14.98 14.00 18.64
CA ASP A 376 -16.31 13.87 19.24
C ASP A 376 -17.14 15.15 19.05
N GLN A 377 -16.60 16.30 19.45
CA GLN A 377 -17.29 17.59 19.33
C GLN A 377 -17.68 17.91 17.89
N ARG A 378 -16.76 17.73 16.93
CA ARG A 378 -17.01 18.08 15.52
C ARG A 378 -18.00 17.14 14.87
N ILE A 379 -17.92 15.82 15.14
CA ILE A 379 -18.87 14.86 14.58
C ILE A 379 -20.27 15.09 15.16
N ARG A 380 -20.40 15.34 16.47
CA ARG A 380 -21.69 15.67 17.08
C ARG A 380 -22.31 16.91 16.44
N LYS A 381 -21.56 18.01 16.35
CA LYS A 381 -22.02 19.24 15.71
C LYS A 381 -22.46 19.00 14.25
N ALA A 382 -21.67 18.25 13.50
CA ALA A 382 -21.89 18.02 12.08
C ALA A 382 -23.08 17.09 11.77
N PHE A 383 -23.26 16.02 12.55
CA PHE A 383 -24.16 14.93 12.16
C PHE A 383 -25.22 14.55 13.21
N VAL A 384 -25.06 14.96 14.48
CA VAL A 384 -25.98 14.63 15.58
C VAL A 384 -26.86 15.83 15.95
N GLU A 385 -26.24 16.97 16.27
CA GLU A 385 -26.92 18.19 16.70
C GLU A 385 -27.63 18.92 15.55
N SER A 386 -27.40 18.50 14.31
CA SER A 386 -27.95 19.13 13.12
C SER A 386 -28.26 18.09 12.04
N ASN A 387 -29.43 18.14 11.39
CA ASN A 387 -29.79 17.19 10.33
C ASN A 387 -29.01 17.51 9.03
N PRO A 388 -28.05 16.66 8.59
CA PRO A 388 -27.23 16.93 7.42
C PRO A 388 -27.96 16.82 6.10
N LEU A 389 -29.01 16.00 6.06
CA LEU A 389 -29.84 15.73 4.89
C LEU A 389 -31.17 16.47 4.96
N GLY A 390 -31.23 17.57 5.70
CA GLY A 390 -32.47 18.33 5.92
C GLY A 390 -32.85 19.32 4.81
N ASP A 391 -32.10 19.39 3.69
CA ASP A 391 -32.35 20.29 2.55
C ASP A 391 -33.04 19.58 1.38
N TYR A 392 -34.22 19.04 1.66
CA TYR A 392 -35.03 18.27 0.72
C TYR A 392 -35.40 19.04 -0.55
N THR A 393 -35.48 18.31 -1.67
CA THR A 393 -35.90 18.84 -2.97
C THR A 393 -36.78 17.82 -3.71
N LEU A 394 -37.55 18.29 -4.71
CA LEU A 394 -38.27 17.39 -5.60
C LEU A 394 -37.23 16.61 -6.43
N PRO A 395 -37.19 15.28 -6.32
CA PRO A 395 -36.06 14.51 -6.81
C PRO A 395 -36.03 14.45 -8.34
N VAL A 396 -35.06 15.16 -8.92
CA VAL A 396 -34.64 14.99 -10.33
C VAL A 396 -33.34 14.18 -10.40
N VAL A 397 -32.38 14.49 -9.51
CA VAL A 397 -31.06 13.82 -9.44
C VAL A 397 -30.76 13.28 -8.03
N GLY A 398 -31.36 13.86 -6.98
CA GLY A 398 -31.25 13.39 -5.60
C GLY A 398 -32.40 13.94 -4.75
N MET A 399 -32.67 13.30 -3.60
CA MET A 399 -33.74 13.71 -2.67
C MET A 399 -33.40 14.98 -1.88
N VAL A 400 -32.12 15.32 -1.75
CA VAL A 400 -31.65 16.54 -1.08
C VAL A 400 -30.75 17.36 -2.02
N LYS A 401 -30.63 18.66 -1.76
CA LYS A 401 -29.75 19.54 -2.56
C LYS A 401 -28.26 19.31 -2.25
N GLY A 402 -27.94 18.83 -1.04
CA GLY A 402 -26.57 18.61 -0.59
C GLY A 402 -25.80 19.89 -0.21
N LEU A 403 -26.48 21.04 -0.17
CA LEU A 403 -25.88 22.32 0.20
C LEU A 403 -25.45 22.32 1.67
N ARG A 404 -26.27 21.71 2.53
CA ARG A 404 -25.97 21.56 3.96
C ARG A 404 -24.78 20.63 4.21
N VAL A 405 -24.63 19.58 3.41
CA VAL A 405 -23.48 18.67 3.47
C VAL A 405 -22.21 19.39 3.03
N ASN A 406 -22.26 20.10 1.88
CA ASN A 406 -21.12 20.89 1.38
C ASN A 406 -20.68 21.96 2.38
N ALA A 407 -21.63 22.68 2.99
CA ALA A 407 -21.34 23.71 3.99
C ALA A 407 -20.62 23.14 5.21
N ARG A 408 -21.06 21.97 5.72
CA ARG A 408 -20.41 21.30 6.86
C ARG A 408 -19.02 20.76 6.52
N LEU A 409 -18.87 20.13 5.36
CA LEU A 409 -17.55 19.67 4.91
C LEU A 409 -16.58 20.85 4.81
N LYS A 410 -17.03 21.99 4.29
CA LYS A 410 -16.25 23.23 4.25
C LYS A 410 -15.98 23.81 5.65
N GLU A 411 -16.95 23.80 6.55
CA GLU A 411 -16.78 24.29 7.93
C GLU A 411 -15.75 23.48 8.70
N HIS A 412 -15.80 22.15 8.61
CA HIS A 412 -14.98 21.27 9.42
C HIS A 412 -13.60 20.97 8.81
N PHE A 413 -13.50 20.84 7.48
CA PHE A 413 -12.26 20.48 6.78
C PHE A 413 -11.64 21.65 6.00
N GLY A 414 -12.36 22.76 5.82
CA GLY A 414 -11.83 23.98 5.22
C GLY A 414 -11.27 23.79 3.81
N GLU A 415 -10.07 24.32 3.60
CA GLU A 415 -9.32 24.23 2.35
C GLU A 415 -8.20 23.19 2.43
N ALA A 416 -8.25 22.26 3.40
CA ALA A 416 -7.25 21.21 3.56
C ALA A 416 -7.18 20.32 2.31
N GLU A 417 -5.97 20.02 1.87
CA GLU A 417 -5.71 19.01 0.85
C GLU A 417 -5.33 17.68 1.51
N ILE A 418 -5.60 16.56 0.83
CA ILE A 418 -5.22 15.23 1.33
C ILE A 418 -3.69 15.14 1.53
N GLY A 419 -2.93 15.82 0.68
CA GLY A 419 -1.47 15.90 0.81
C GLY A 419 -0.98 16.72 2.00
N ASP A 420 -1.85 17.36 2.77
CA ASP A 420 -1.47 18.14 3.96
C ASP A 420 -1.66 17.37 5.27
N LEU A 421 -2.21 16.16 5.19
CA LEU A 421 -2.61 15.38 6.35
C LEU A 421 -1.41 14.77 7.07
N ASP A 422 -1.45 14.78 8.41
CA ASP A 422 -0.39 14.25 9.27
C ASP A 422 -0.17 12.75 9.09
N ILE A 423 -1.25 12.04 8.72
CA ILE A 423 -1.26 10.61 8.44
C ILE A 423 -1.66 10.44 6.98
N PRO A 424 -0.88 9.67 6.18
CA PRO A 424 -1.28 9.29 4.84
C PRO A 424 -2.70 8.71 4.80
N PHE A 425 -3.55 9.37 4.02
CA PHE A 425 -4.99 9.12 3.95
C PHE A 425 -5.44 8.68 2.56
N PHE A 426 -6.48 7.85 2.51
CA PHE A 426 -7.27 7.68 1.30
C PHE A 426 -8.77 7.59 1.59
N SER A 427 -9.57 7.93 0.59
CA SER A 427 -11.00 7.59 0.55
C SER A 427 -11.39 7.02 -0.81
N THR A 428 -12.51 6.30 -0.85
CA THR A 428 -12.96 5.62 -2.08
C THR A 428 -14.30 6.17 -2.54
N SER A 429 -14.45 6.36 -3.85
CA SER A 429 -15.74 6.64 -4.49
C SER A 429 -15.93 5.70 -5.68
N THR A 430 -17.16 5.62 -6.18
CA THR A 430 -17.49 4.82 -7.35
C THR A 430 -17.71 5.74 -8.54
N ASN A 431 -17.04 5.48 -9.66
CA ASN A 431 -17.32 6.18 -10.92
C ASN A 431 -18.42 5.43 -11.68
N LEU A 432 -19.59 6.06 -11.82
CA LEU A 432 -20.73 5.46 -12.52
C LEU A 432 -20.56 5.40 -14.03
N MET A 433 -19.69 6.21 -14.62
CA MET A 433 -19.45 6.21 -16.07
C MET A 433 -18.60 5.02 -16.50
N THR A 434 -17.59 4.67 -15.70
CA THR A 434 -16.65 3.58 -16.00
C THR A 434 -16.97 2.29 -15.26
N GLY A 435 -17.80 2.33 -14.22
CA GLY A 435 -18.03 1.20 -13.31
C GLY A 435 -16.80 0.82 -12.49
N THR A 436 -15.85 1.74 -12.31
CA THR A 436 -14.59 1.49 -11.58
C THR A 436 -14.51 2.27 -10.28
N GLN A 437 -13.67 1.79 -9.37
CA GLN A 437 -13.35 2.48 -8.14
C GLN A 437 -12.41 3.67 -8.40
N ARG A 438 -12.71 4.81 -7.80
CA ARG A 438 -11.84 5.99 -7.72
C ARG A 438 -11.25 6.08 -6.32
N ILE A 439 -9.92 6.10 -6.24
CA ILE A 439 -9.18 6.22 -4.97
C ILE A 439 -8.67 7.66 -4.85
N HIS A 440 -9.11 8.37 -3.83
CA HIS A 440 -8.72 9.74 -3.55
C HIS A 440 -7.53 9.76 -2.60
N ARG A 441 -6.35 10.17 -3.09
CA ARG A 441 -5.10 10.34 -2.30
C ARG A 441 -4.50 11.74 -2.42
N THR A 442 -5.07 12.58 -3.28
CA THR A 442 -4.64 13.96 -3.54
C THR A 442 -5.87 14.82 -3.83
N GLY A 443 -5.68 16.14 -3.87
CA GLY A 443 -6.77 17.11 -4.05
C GLY A 443 -7.38 17.56 -2.73
N ARG A 444 -8.46 18.35 -2.83
CA ARG A 444 -9.15 18.91 -1.66
C ARG A 444 -9.85 17.81 -0.89
N LEU A 445 -9.61 17.75 0.41
CA LEU A 445 -10.19 16.74 1.29
C LEU A 445 -11.73 16.81 1.28
N ALA A 446 -12.29 18.02 1.33
CA ALA A 446 -13.73 18.22 1.32
C ALA A 446 -14.39 17.66 0.04
N ASP A 447 -13.73 17.75 -1.12
CA ASP A 447 -14.27 17.28 -2.39
C ASP A 447 -14.23 15.74 -2.45
N ALA A 448 -13.14 15.12 -2.01
CA ALA A 448 -13.02 13.67 -1.87
C ALA A 448 -14.06 13.10 -0.88
N LEU A 449 -14.25 13.76 0.27
CA LEU A 449 -15.26 13.39 1.25
C LEU A 449 -16.68 13.61 0.72
N ARG A 450 -16.91 14.66 -0.07
CA ARG A 450 -18.21 14.87 -0.70
C ARG A 450 -18.52 13.75 -1.70
N ALA A 451 -17.54 13.32 -2.49
CA ALA A 451 -17.69 12.20 -3.43
C ALA A 451 -17.95 10.87 -2.69
N THR A 452 -17.16 10.54 -1.67
CA THR A 452 -17.28 9.26 -0.95
C THR A 452 -18.59 9.11 -0.18
N ILE A 453 -19.26 10.20 0.24
CA ILE A 453 -20.58 10.14 0.92
C ILE A 453 -21.78 10.38 -0.03
N SER A 454 -21.56 10.45 -1.34
CA SER A 454 -22.59 10.74 -2.35
C SER A 454 -23.50 9.53 -2.63
N LEU A 455 -24.32 9.15 -1.66
CA LEU A 455 -25.22 8.00 -1.83
C LEU A 455 -26.18 8.21 -3.01
N PRO A 456 -26.20 7.30 -4.02
CA PRO A 456 -27.05 7.43 -5.21
C PRO A 456 -28.52 7.64 -4.87
N GLY A 457 -29.16 8.61 -5.54
CA GLY A 457 -30.56 8.97 -5.33
C GLY A 457 -30.87 9.72 -4.03
N ILE A 458 -29.96 9.74 -3.05
CA ILE A 458 -30.08 10.56 -1.84
C ILE A 458 -29.41 11.91 -2.09
N LEU A 459 -28.10 11.89 -2.33
CA LEU A 459 -27.31 13.08 -2.64
C LEU A 459 -27.05 13.15 -4.14
N PRO A 460 -26.96 14.36 -4.73
CA PRO A 460 -26.50 14.50 -6.09
C PRO A 460 -25.07 13.94 -6.22
N PRO A 461 -24.77 13.21 -7.31
CA PRO A 461 -23.42 12.74 -7.60
C PRO A 461 -22.47 13.92 -7.77
N VAL A 462 -21.19 13.68 -7.54
CA VAL A 462 -20.13 14.67 -7.76
C VAL A 462 -19.60 14.52 -9.19
N VAL A 463 -19.55 15.62 -9.92
CA VAL A 463 -18.94 15.67 -11.25
C VAL A 463 -17.50 16.13 -11.10
N ASP A 464 -16.55 15.32 -11.56
CA ASP A 464 -15.12 15.64 -11.63
C ASP A 464 -14.62 15.41 -13.07
N GLY A 465 -14.51 16.49 -13.84
CA GLY A 465 -14.25 16.40 -15.28
C GLY A 465 -15.36 15.63 -16.01
N ASN A 466 -15.02 14.49 -16.59
CA ASN A 466 -15.96 13.59 -17.28
C ASN A 466 -16.47 12.44 -16.38
N ASP A 467 -16.00 12.38 -15.13
CA ASP A 467 -16.36 11.33 -14.20
C ASP A 467 -17.58 11.72 -13.38
N LEU A 468 -18.47 10.74 -13.16
CA LEU A 468 -19.65 10.90 -12.31
C LEU A 468 -19.47 10.03 -11.06
N LEU A 469 -19.14 10.67 -9.94
CA LEU A 469 -18.73 10.01 -8.71
C LEU A 469 -19.90 9.89 -7.71
N VAL A 470 -20.06 8.69 -7.16
CA VAL A 470 -20.99 8.37 -6.06
C VAL A 470 -20.27 7.67 -4.92
N ASP A 471 -21.00 7.37 -3.85
CA ASP A 471 -20.48 6.72 -2.65
C ASP A 471 -19.61 5.48 -2.98
N GLY A 472 -18.47 5.37 -2.29
CA GLY A 472 -17.53 4.25 -2.45
C GLY A 472 -18.13 2.90 -2.03
N ALA A 473 -19.15 2.92 -1.17
CA ALA A 473 -19.87 1.75 -0.70
C ALA A 473 -20.49 0.91 -1.82
N VAL A 474 -20.81 1.54 -2.97
CA VAL A 474 -21.43 0.90 -4.13
C VAL A 474 -20.56 -0.23 -4.70
N LEU A 475 -19.23 -0.04 -4.77
CA LEU A 475 -18.30 -1.08 -5.23
C LEU A 475 -17.47 -1.68 -4.10
N ASN A 476 -16.92 -0.83 -3.22
CA ASN A 476 -15.95 -1.25 -2.23
C ASN A 476 -16.18 -0.50 -0.90
N ASN A 477 -17.13 -1.01 -0.11
CA ASN A 477 -17.50 -0.44 1.17
C ASN A 477 -16.48 -0.69 2.29
N PHE A 478 -15.56 -1.64 2.13
CA PHE A 478 -14.52 -1.95 3.11
C PHE A 478 -13.17 -2.10 2.40
N PRO A 479 -12.52 -0.97 2.05
CA PRO A 479 -11.41 -0.92 1.09
C PRO A 479 -10.06 -1.30 1.70
N VAL A 480 -9.98 -2.53 2.23
CA VAL A 480 -8.76 -3.08 2.83
C VAL A 480 -7.69 -3.37 1.77
N ASP A 481 -8.11 -3.76 0.58
CA ASP A 481 -7.28 -3.91 -0.62
C ASP A 481 -6.50 -2.63 -0.94
N VAL A 482 -7.18 -1.47 -0.95
CA VAL A 482 -6.54 -0.16 -1.18
C VAL A 482 -5.49 0.14 -0.11
N MET A 483 -5.77 -0.21 1.14
CA MET A 483 -4.81 -0.07 2.24
C MET A 483 -3.61 -0.99 2.03
N ARG A 484 -3.82 -2.25 1.66
CA ARG A 484 -2.75 -3.23 1.38
C ARG A 484 -1.84 -2.79 0.23
N ASP A 485 -2.37 -2.07 -0.75
CA ASP A 485 -1.58 -1.47 -1.84
C ASP A 485 -0.74 -0.29 -1.36
N MET A 486 -1.28 0.52 -0.45
CA MET A 486 -0.65 1.75 0.05
C MET A 486 0.44 1.49 1.12
N HIS A 487 0.29 0.44 1.93
CA HIS A 487 1.29 0.04 2.92
C HIS A 487 1.36 -1.47 3.13
N ARG A 488 2.56 -1.94 3.52
CA ARG A 488 2.88 -3.37 3.68
C ARG A 488 2.83 -3.84 5.13
N GLY A 489 2.50 -2.96 6.05
CA GLY A 489 2.44 -3.27 7.47
C GLY A 489 1.18 -4.06 7.85
N PHE A 490 0.86 -3.98 9.14
CA PHE A 490 -0.28 -4.61 9.76
C PHE A 490 -1.57 -3.83 9.46
N VAL A 491 -2.65 -4.49 9.05
CA VAL A 491 -3.93 -3.84 8.78
C VAL A 491 -4.95 -4.18 9.85
N VAL A 492 -5.38 -3.16 10.56
CA VAL A 492 -6.54 -3.19 11.44
C VAL A 492 -7.73 -2.65 10.66
N GLY A 493 -8.82 -3.39 10.61
CA GLY A 493 -10.02 -3.00 9.89
C GLY A 493 -11.24 -3.02 10.80
N SER A 494 -12.04 -1.96 10.79
CA SER A 494 -13.33 -1.91 11.47
C SER A 494 -14.45 -1.96 10.44
N ASP A 495 -15.27 -3.00 10.53
CA ASP A 495 -16.37 -3.25 9.60
C ASP A 495 -17.72 -3.24 10.33
N VAL A 496 -18.54 -2.26 9.99
CA VAL A 496 -19.88 -2.04 10.55
C VAL A 496 -21.01 -2.52 9.64
N THR A 497 -20.67 -3.27 8.58
CA THR A 497 -21.63 -3.81 7.61
C THR A 497 -22.40 -5.02 8.09
N ARG A 498 -22.08 -5.58 9.29
CA ARG A 498 -22.78 -6.73 9.85
C ARG A 498 -24.30 -6.44 9.91
N GLN A 499 -25.07 -7.27 9.20
CA GLN A 499 -26.53 -7.15 9.12
C GLN A 499 -27.16 -7.74 10.38
N PRO A 500 -27.92 -6.90 11.10
CA PRO A 500 -29.39 -7.07 11.16
C PRO A 500 -30.06 -5.72 10.79
N GLU A 501 -31.24 -5.60 10.19
CA GLU A 501 -32.40 -6.46 9.96
C GLU A 501 -33.08 -6.05 8.62
N GLY A 502 -34.21 -6.68 8.27
CA GLY A 502 -35.05 -6.33 7.12
C GLY A 502 -35.43 -4.85 7.08
N LEU A 503 -35.59 -4.28 5.88
CA LEU A 503 -36.41 -3.08 5.73
C LEU A 503 -37.77 -3.40 6.37
N ASP A 504 -38.35 -2.50 7.17
CA ASP A 504 -39.67 -2.74 7.77
C ASP A 504 -40.67 -2.95 6.64
N ILE A 505 -41.06 -4.21 6.43
CA ILE A 505 -41.89 -4.64 5.30
C ILE A 505 -43.22 -3.88 5.33
N ALA A 506 -43.71 -3.54 6.53
CA ALA A 506 -44.96 -2.81 6.71
C ALA A 506 -44.93 -1.41 6.07
N GLU A 507 -43.76 -0.77 5.97
CA GLU A 507 -43.61 0.53 5.29
C GLU A 507 -43.79 0.45 3.77
N PHE A 508 -43.62 -0.75 3.18
CA PHE A 508 -43.64 -0.98 1.74
C PHE A 508 -44.93 -1.64 1.23
N GLU A 509 -45.73 -2.26 2.09
CA GLU A 509 -47.01 -2.88 1.70
C GLU A 509 -48.08 -1.84 1.31
N LYS A 510 -48.10 -0.67 1.97
CA LYS A 510 -49.01 0.44 1.66
C LYS A 510 -48.31 1.80 1.81
N PRO A 511 -47.42 2.17 0.87
CA PRO A 511 -46.68 3.42 0.96
C PRO A 511 -47.65 4.61 0.93
N ALA A 512 -47.52 5.53 1.88
CA ALA A 512 -48.20 6.80 1.81
C ALA A 512 -47.66 7.59 0.60
N GLY A 513 -48.55 8.18 -0.22
CA GLY A 513 -48.12 9.10 -1.28
C GLY A 513 -47.27 10.24 -0.70
N PHE A 514 -46.31 10.76 -1.47
CA PHE A 514 -45.30 11.73 -1.01
C PHE A 514 -45.89 12.89 -0.18
N VAL A 515 -46.96 13.50 -0.66
CA VAL A 515 -47.66 14.61 0.05
C VAL A 515 -48.21 14.16 1.41
N ARG A 516 -48.83 12.98 1.47
CA ARG A 516 -49.39 12.41 2.71
C ARG A 516 -48.30 12.01 3.70
N TRP A 517 -47.15 11.59 3.20
CA TRP A 517 -46.00 11.25 4.02
C TRP A 517 -45.35 12.50 4.63
N VAL A 518 -45.13 13.55 3.83
CA VAL A 518 -44.60 14.86 4.32
C VAL A 518 -45.58 15.50 5.32
N LEU A 519 -46.88 15.39 5.10
CA LEU A 519 -47.90 15.87 6.05
C LEU A 519 -47.86 15.14 7.40
N ARG A 520 -47.43 13.87 7.44
CA ARG A 520 -47.39 13.06 8.68
C ARG A 520 -46.07 13.15 9.43
N HIS A 521 -44.94 13.22 8.72
CA HIS A 521 -43.60 13.13 9.32
C HIS A 521 -42.78 14.43 9.18
N GLY A 522 -43.35 15.46 8.54
CA GLY A 522 -42.66 16.70 8.24
C GLY A 522 -41.47 16.53 7.28
N PHE A 523 -40.54 17.47 7.32
CA PHE A 523 -39.26 17.42 6.60
C PHE A 523 -38.11 17.00 7.54
N SER A 524 -38.39 16.25 8.60
CA SER A 524 -37.38 15.91 9.61
C SER A 524 -36.88 14.48 9.46
N SER A 525 -37.77 13.55 9.15
CA SER A 525 -37.45 12.15 8.86
C SER A 525 -37.24 11.96 7.36
N PRO A 526 -36.30 11.14 6.87
CA PRO A 526 -36.22 10.76 5.45
C PRO A 526 -37.28 9.71 5.03
N PRO A 527 -37.73 9.68 3.76
CA PRO A 527 -38.74 8.72 3.30
C PRO A 527 -38.22 7.27 3.24
N PRO A 528 -39.11 6.25 3.21
CA PRO A 528 -38.72 4.83 3.16
C PRO A 528 -37.80 4.47 1.98
N ILE A 529 -37.97 5.14 0.82
CA ILE A 529 -37.12 4.97 -0.36
C ILE A 529 -35.64 5.28 -0.07
N ALA A 530 -35.32 6.15 0.89
CA ALA A 530 -33.94 6.40 1.29
C ALA A 530 -33.30 5.16 1.92
N GLY A 531 -34.06 4.38 2.70
CA GLY A 531 -33.57 3.11 3.25
C GLY A 531 -33.31 2.07 2.16
N VAL A 532 -34.19 1.99 1.15
CA VAL A 532 -34.02 1.11 -0.02
C VAL A 532 -32.76 1.46 -0.80
N LEU A 533 -32.56 2.74 -1.10
CA LEU A 533 -31.38 3.22 -1.84
C LEU A 533 -30.08 2.96 -1.07
N MET A 534 -30.05 3.22 0.25
CA MET A 534 -28.89 2.88 1.09
C MET A 534 -28.59 1.37 1.07
N ARG A 535 -29.62 0.53 1.18
CA ARG A 535 -29.44 -0.93 1.16
C ARG A 535 -28.98 -1.43 -0.21
N ALA A 536 -29.56 -0.91 -1.29
CA ALA A 536 -29.13 -1.24 -2.65
C ALA A 536 -27.68 -0.80 -2.92
N ALA A 537 -27.24 0.31 -2.35
CA ALA A 537 -25.88 0.81 -2.48
C ALA A 537 -24.85 0.09 -1.58
N THR A 538 -25.29 -0.66 -0.56
CA THR A 538 -24.38 -1.31 0.43
C THR A 538 -24.45 -2.83 0.39
N ILE A 539 -25.41 -3.42 -0.33
CA ILE A 539 -25.53 -4.87 -0.47
C ILE A 539 -24.37 -5.40 -1.32
N ARG A 540 -23.65 -6.38 -0.78
CA ARG A 540 -22.49 -6.99 -1.45
C ARG A 540 -22.81 -8.43 -1.82
N ALA A 541 -22.41 -8.83 -3.03
CA ALA A 541 -22.46 -10.23 -3.45
C ALA A 541 -21.47 -11.10 -2.65
N ASN A 542 -20.33 -10.52 -2.24
CA ASN A 542 -19.35 -11.17 -1.37
C ASN A 542 -19.16 -10.36 -0.08
N THR A 543 -19.65 -10.88 1.04
CA THR A 543 -19.51 -10.28 2.37
C THR A 543 -18.14 -10.50 3.01
N GLU A 544 -17.31 -11.39 2.45
CA GLU A 544 -15.96 -11.69 2.96
C GLU A 544 -14.89 -10.79 2.36
N PHE A 545 -15.14 -10.18 1.19
CA PHE A 545 -14.15 -9.35 0.50
C PHE A 545 -13.63 -8.23 1.42
N GLY A 546 -12.32 -8.25 1.68
CA GLY A 546 -11.63 -7.30 2.56
C GLY A 546 -11.43 -7.85 3.97
N ARG A 547 -12.34 -8.69 4.47
CA ARG A 547 -12.21 -9.32 5.81
C ARG A 547 -11.14 -10.41 5.81
N ASP A 548 -11.08 -11.20 4.74
CA ASP A 548 -10.09 -12.25 4.49
C ASP A 548 -8.64 -11.74 4.44
N ILE A 549 -8.47 -10.50 3.97
CA ILE A 549 -7.18 -9.82 3.87
C ILE A 549 -6.95 -8.79 4.98
N THR A 550 -7.72 -8.81 6.08
CA THR A 550 -7.50 -7.96 7.27
C THR A 550 -6.75 -8.76 8.35
N ASP A 551 -5.73 -8.17 8.98
CA ASP A 551 -4.97 -8.89 10.02
C ASP A 551 -5.69 -8.89 11.38
N VAL A 552 -6.32 -7.77 11.77
CA VAL A 552 -7.24 -7.68 12.91
C VAL A 552 -8.55 -7.06 12.47
N LEU A 553 -9.60 -7.87 12.50
CA LEU A 553 -10.94 -7.46 12.13
C LEU A 553 -11.74 -7.10 13.39
N ILE A 554 -12.19 -5.85 13.45
CA ILE A 554 -13.05 -5.33 14.51
C ILE A 554 -14.48 -5.32 13.98
N LEU A 555 -15.38 -5.98 14.70
CA LEU A 555 -16.79 -6.11 14.34
C LEU A 555 -17.65 -5.61 15.50
N PRO A 556 -17.98 -4.30 15.55
CA PRO A 556 -18.85 -3.75 16.58
C PRO A 556 -20.24 -4.42 16.58
N GLU A 557 -20.76 -4.73 17.77
CA GLU A 557 -22.12 -5.24 17.95
C GLU A 557 -23.12 -4.08 17.94
N LEU A 558 -23.83 -3.90 16.82
CA LEU A 558 -24.72 -2.76 16.57
C LEU A 558 -26.17 -3.21 16.31
N VAL A 559 -26.68 -4.10 17.15
CA VAL A 559 -27.94 -4.84 16.90
C VAL A 559 -29.17 -3.92 16.79
N SER A 560 -29.18 -2.79 17.48
CA SER A 560 -30.29 -1.82 17.55
C SER A 560 -30.15 -0.61 16.60
N THR A 561 -28.93 -0.26 16.18
CA THR A 561 -28.66 1.01 15.48
C THR A 561 -28.96 0.92 13.98
N GLN A 562 -29.89 1.74 13.48
CA GLN A 562 -30.13 1.86 12.04
C GLN A 562 -29.08 2.75 11.35
N LEU A 563 -28.89 2.63 10.03
CA LEU A 563 -27.97 3.50 9.26
C LEU A 563 -28.29 5.00 9.38
N ARG A 564 -29.52 5.32 9.81
CA ARG A 564 -30.10 6.67 9.90
C ARG A 564 -30.34 7.13 11.34
N ASP A 565 -29.99 6.32 12.33
CA ASP A 565 -30.23 6.61 13.73
C ASP A 565 -29.09 7.47 14.30
N TRP A 566 -29.16 8.76 14.00
CA TRP A 566 -28.12 9.71 14.39
C TRP A 566 -28.08 9.98 15.90
N GLU A 567 -29.13 9.60 16.64
CA GLU A 567 -29.26 9.81 18.10
C GLU A 567 -28.56 8.70 18.91
N ALA A 568 -28.36 7.51 18.32
CA ALA A 568 -27.65 6.38 18.93
C ALA A 568 -26.11 6.55 19.00
N TYR A 569 -25.61 7.79 19.06
CA TYR A 569 -24.19 8.11 18.98
C TYR A 569 -23.37 7.44 20.11
N GLU A 570 -23.77 7.63 21.37
CA GLU A 570 -23.01 7.12 22.53
C GLU A 570 -22.90 5.59 22.54
N GLU A 571 -24.03 4.91 22.31
CA GLU A 571 -24.08 3.45 22.27
C GLU A 571 -23.20 2.90 21.16
N THR A 572 -23.22 3.54 19.98
CA THR A 572 -22.43 3.13 18.82
C THR A 572 -20.93 3.31 19.07
N VAL A 573 -20.52 4.45 19.64
CA VAL A 573 -19.11 4.72 20.01
C VAL A 573 -18.62 3.69 21.03
N GLU A 574 -19.40 3.44 22.07
CA GLU A 574 -19.05 2.47 23.13
C GLU A 574 -18.96 1.03 22.58
N ALA A 575 -19.87 0.64 21.67
CA ALA A 575 -19.80 -0.66 21.02
C ALA A 575 -18.51 -0.85 20.21
N GLY A 576 -18.07 0.18 19.49
CA GLY A 576 -16.79 0.16 18.78
C GLY A 576 -15.58 0.04 19.71
N TYR A 577 -15.60 0.78 20.82
CA TYR A 577 -14.56 0.73 21.85
C TYR A 577 -14.42 -0.69 22.43
N ARG A 578 -15.52 -1.29 22.88
CA ARG A 578 -15.53 -2.65 23.44
C ARG A 578 -15.09 -3.71 22.43
N ALA A 579 -15.60 -3.65 21.20
CA ALA A 579 -15.23 -4.59 20.15
C ALA A 579 -13.73 -4.53 19.84
N THR A 580 -13.13 -3.34 19.94
CA THR A 580 -11.69 -3.16 19.72
C THR A 580 -10.88 -3.79 20.83
N LEU A 581 -11.24 -3.57 22.10
CA LEU A 581 -10.56 -4.22 23.22
C LEU A 581 -10.60 -5.75 23.10
N LEU A 582 -11.77 -6.32 22.77
CA LEU A 582 -11.92 -7.76 22.56
C LEU A 582 -11.05 -8.27 21.40
N ALA A 583 -11.06 -7.60 20.24
CA ALA A 583 -10.28 -8.00 19.09
C ALA A 583 -8.76 -7.91 19.35
N LEU A 584 -8.32 -6.89 20.06
CA LEU A 584 -6.92 -6.71 20.45
C LEU A 584 -6.46 -7.77 21.48
N ASP A 585 -7.31 -8.11 22.44
CA ASP A 585 -6.99 -9.13 23.45
C ASP A 585 -6.95 -10.55 22.82
N GLN A 586 -7.85 -10.85 21.88
CA GLN A 586 -7.91 -12.14 21.19
C GLN A 586 -6.79 -12.36 20.18
N SER A 587 -6.29 -11.28 19.57
CA SER A 587 -5.25 -11.36 18.55
C SER A 587 -3.85 -11.66 19.12
N GLY A 588 -3.68 -11.61 20.45
CA GLY A 588 -2.41 -11.92 21.12
C GLY A 588 -1.24 -11.02 20.67
N LEU A 589 -1.56 -9.87 20.07
CA LEU A 589 -0.60 -9.04 19.37
C LEU A 589 0.26 -8.23 20.34
N VAL A 590 1.55 -8.58 20.40
CA VAL A 590 2.59 -7.66 20.85
C VAL A 590 2.87 -6.72 19.68
N LEU A 591 2.06 -5.66 19.55
CA LEU A 591 2.33 -4.58 18.60
C LEU A 591 3.66 -3.90 18.96
N PRO A 592 4.33 -3.20 18.01
CA PRO A 592 5.50 -2.40 18.33
C PRO A 592 5.08 -1.25 19.25
N THR A 593 5.00 -1.51 20.55
CA THR A 593 4.70 -0.52 21.57
C THR A 593 5.90 0.41 21.70
N HIS A 594 5.65 1.71 21.76
CA HIS A 594 6.66 2.63 22.25
C HIS A 594 7.09 2.17 23.65
N PRO A 595 8.39 1.99 23.94
CA PRO A 595 8.81 1.88 25.33
C PRO A 595 8.32 3.13 26.04
N GLN A 596 7.52 2.95 27.10
CA GLN A 596 7.02 4.06 27.89
C GLN A 596 8.22 4.91 28.32
N ARG A 597 8.16 6.21 28.04
CA ARG A 597 9.14 7.17 28.57
C ARG A 597 8.98 7.16 30.09
N GLY A 598 9.92 6.49 30.77
CA GLY A 598 10.11 6.65 32.21
C GLY A 598 10.68 8.01 32.56
#